data_AF-A0A015KXK7-F1
#
_entry.id   AF-A0A015KXK7-F1
#
_cell.length_a   1.000
_cell.length_b   1.000
_cell.length_c   1.000
_cell.angle_alpha   90.00
_cell.angle_beta   90.00
_cell.angle_gamma   90.00
#
_symmetry.space_group_name_H-M   'P 1'
#
loop_
_entity.id
_entity.type
_entity.pdbx_description
1 polymer ?
#
loop_
_entity_poly.entity_id
_entity_poly.type
_entity_poly.pdbx_seq_one_letter_code
_entity_poly.pdbx_strand_id
1 'polypeptide(L)'
;MEISITSIIGQHNHSMIADAQLYIPKYRRLSDDVIEKINFYVTKGNMGAKQIYPLLVAGFPDQYIHKRDLYNMIQKFKSPLTNRYGDAQNMINKLFELKDQEPGWIIHTRLDPFDNRLVGVFWMSSSQHQCLLQYNDVIQTDNICQTNWFDMYLTFLVVIDNNTKSRLIAQCLSEDETIESYEWFLDCFLQATNDNPPVCLFSDADPALTNAIASKLPRTHHFLCIFHIQENLRKNLAGKLGKEYQTFYKEFLHTRNSLFLDDFSHRWTRLLEKYPQTQEYFNRTLNNCCQAWAKCYQVKHFMAGIQSTQRVEVMNRLIKEGTSSISSLCNLHEQIQKLLDNEAQWSRHNAYLQSLPTNQTPSIIEPIFPKIVELMKKYLTPHILSVQQ
;
A
#
# COMPACT_ATOMS: atom_id res chain seq x y z
N MET A 1 44.15 57.22 -2.48
CA MET A 1 45.31 56.30 -2.40
C MET A 1 44.79 54.91 -2.59
N GLU A 2 45.04 54.30 -3.75
CA GLU A 2 44.75 52.89 -3.99
C GLU A 2 45.98 52.08 -3.60
N ILE A 3 45.81 51.18 -2.64
CA ILE A 3 46.83 50.20 -2.28
C ILE A 3 46.71 49.03 -3.25
N SER A 4 47.76 48.76 -4.01
CA SER A 4 47.86 47.56 -4.87
C SER A 4 48.98 46.66 -4.39
N ILE A 5 48.71 45.36 -4.38
CA ILE A 5 49.69 44.34 -3.99
C ILE A 5 50.56 44.03 -5.21
N THR A 6 51.86 44.32 -5.13
CA THR A 6 52.82 44.11 -6.24
C THR A 6 53.53 42.75 -6.21
N SER A 7 53.60 42.09 -5.04
CA SER A 7 54.15 40.74 -4.93
C SER A 7 53.68 40.03 -3.67
N ILE A 8 53.65 38.70 -3.72
CA ILE A 8 53.42 37.83 -2.56
C ILE A 8 54.63 36.91 -2.46
N ILE A 9 55.31 36.91 -1.31
CA ILE A 9 56.46 36.04 -1.02
C ILE A 9 55.96 34.85 -0.20
N GLY A 10 55.95 33.66 -0.80
CA GLY A 10 55.47 32.41 -0.18
C GLY A 10 56.44 31.76 0.81
N GLN A 11 57.23 32.54 1.55
CA GLN A 11 58.11 32.00 2.60
C GLN A 11 57.30 31.79 3.89
N HIS A 12 57.07 30.53 4.22
CA HIS A 12 56.39 30.14 5.45
C HIS A 12 57.43 29.97 6.58
N ASN A 13 57.13 30.48 7.76
CA ASN A 13 57.94 30.27 8.98
C ASN A 13 57.68 28.91 9.64
N HIS A 14 56.93 28.03 8.98
CA HIS A 14 56.62 26.68 9.42
C HIS A 14 56.54 25.74 8.21
N SER A 15 56.74 24.44 8.44
CA SER A 15 56.48 23.43 7.41
C SER A 15 55.00 23.44 7.02
N MET A 16 54.73 23.37 5.72
CA MET A 16 53.36 23.20 5.21
C MET A 16 52.77 21.93 5.81
N ILE A 17 51.59 22.03 6.40
CA ILE A 17 50.85 20.86 6.88
C ILE A 17 50.32 20.15 5.64
N ALA A 18 50.88 18.98 5.30
CA ALA A 18 50.54 18.24 4.08
C ALA A 18 49.03 17.97 3.95
N ASP A 19 48.38 17.68 5.08
CA ASP A 19 46.96 17.36 5.12
C ASP A 19 46.05 18.59 5.29
N ALA A 20 46.58 19.80 5.25
CA ALA A 20 45.79 21.02 5.46
C ALA A 20 44.59 21.11 4.50
N GLN A 21 44.75 20.60 3.29
CA GLN A 21 43.68 20.52 2.28
C GLN A 21 42.50 19.63 2.73
N LEU A 22 42.73 18.61 3.56
CA LEU A 22 41.69 17.73 4.11
C LEU A 22 40.87 18.43 5.22
N TYR A 23 41.45 19.42 5.91
CA TYR A 23 40.84 20.02 7.10
C TYR A 23 40.33 21.46 6.91
N ILE A 24 40.88 22.21 5.96
CA ILE A 24 40.52 23.61 5.72
C ILE A 24 39.15 23.71 4.99
N PRO A 25 38.19 24.50 5.50
CA PRO A 25 36.83 24.62 4.92
C PRO A 25 36.78 25.01 3.44
N LYS A 26 37.73 25.82 2.96
CA LYS A 26 37.83 26.23 1.55
C LYS A 26 38.11 25.04 0.61
N TYR A 27 38.88 24.06 1.08
CA TYR A 27 39.28 22.87 0.31
C TYR A 27 38.39 21.64 0.61
N ARG A 28 37.49 21.74 1.60
CA ARG A 28 36.44 20.73 1.91
C ARG A 28 35.16 20.87 1.08
N ARG A 29 35.08 21.84 0.17
CA ARG A 29 33.88 22.04 -0.65
C ARG A 29 33.65 20.79 -1.51
N LEU A 30 32.43 20.29 -1.47
CA LEU A 30 32.02 19.20 -2.35
C LEU A 30 31.96 19.73 -3.79
N SER A 31 32.47 18.96 -4.74
CA SER A 31 32.30 19.23 -6.17
C SER A 31 30.82 19.23 -6.56
N ASP A 32 30.51 19.92 -7.65
CA ASP A 32 29.14 20.03 -8.16
C ASP A 32 28.56 18.64 -8.51
N ASP A 33 29.38 17.74 -9.06
CA ASP A 33 29.00 16.36 -9.37
C ASP A 33 28.60 15.57 -8.11
N VAL A 34 29.36 15.72 -7.01
CA VAL A 34 29.04 15.08 -5.73
C VAL A 34 27.75 15.67 -5.15
N ILE A 35 27.58 16.99 -5.25
CA ILE A 35 26.38 17.68 -4.79
C ILE A 35 25.14 17.22 -5.57
N GLU A 36 25.24 17.08 -6.90
CA GLU A 36 24.18 16.57 -7.75
C GLU A 36 23.83 15.12 -7.40
N LYS A 37 24.84 14.27 -7.17
CA LYS A 37 24.64 12.88 -6.74
C LYS A 37 23.93 12.81 -5.38
N ILE A 38 24.34 13.64 -4.42
CA ILE A 38 23.67 13.75 -3.10
C ILE A 38 22.22 14.18 -3.30
N ASN A 39 21.97 15.21 -4.13
CA ASN A 39 20.61 15.68 -4.43
C ASN A 39 19.76 14.55 -5.00
N PHE A 40 20.27 13.81 -5.99
CA PHE A 40 19.59 12.67 -6.60
C PHE A 40 19.28 11.57 -5.57
N TYR A 41 20.25 11.17 -4.75
CA TYR A 41 20.02 10.12 -3.75
C TYR A 41 19.05 10.53 -2.65
N VAL A 42 19.05 11.82 -2.26
CA VAL A 42 18.11 12.34 -1.25
C VAL A 42 16.71 12.48 -1.83
N THR A 43 16.57 13.13 -2.99
CA THR A 43 15.25 13.48 -3.57
C THR A 43 14.59 12.34 -4.31
N LYS A 44 15.35 11.49 -5.02
CA LYS A 44 14.83 10.38 -5.83
C LYS A 44 15.03 9.02 -5.17
N GLY A 45 16.14 8.86 -4.46
CA GLY A 45 16.49 7.60 -3.79
C GLY A 45 15.89 7.44 -2.38
N ASN A 46 15.38 8.52 -1.77
CA ASN A 46 14.98 8.58 -0.35
C ASN A 46 16.05 8.00 0.60
N MET A 47 17.33 8.20 0.27
CA MET A 47 18.44 7.56 0.98
C MET A 47 18.90 8.37 2.20
N GLY A 48 19.26 7.66 3.27
CA GLY A 48 19.92 8.25 4.44
C GLY A 48 21.43 8.34 4.27
N ALA A 49 22.09 9.15 5.12
CA ALA A 49 23.54 9.33 5.08
C ALA A 49 24.34 8.00 5.12
N LYS A 50 23.82 7.00 5.85
CA LYS A 50 24.43 5.66 5.94
C LYS A 50 24.46 4.92 4.60
N GLN A 51 23.47 5.13 3.74
CA GLN A 51 23.39 4.52 2.41
C GLN A 51 24.16 5.35 1.38
N ILE A 52 24.06 6.69 1.47
CA ILE A 52 24.70 7.61 0.53
C ILE A 52 26.23 7.58 0.66
N TYR A 53 26.75 7.58 1.88
CA TYR A 53 28.19 7.70 2.13
C TYR A 53 29.05 6.65 1.39
N PRO A 54 28.79 5.33 1.47
CA PRO A 54 29.59 4.35 0.75
C PRO A 54 29.48 4.50 -0.77
N LEU A 55 28.32 4.89 -1.31
CA LEU A 55 28.13 5.12 -2.75
C LEU A 55 28.95 6.30 -3.25
N LEU A 56 29.06 7.36 -2.45
CA LEU A 56 29.87 8.52 -2.81
C LEU A 56 31.37 8.23 -2.71
N VAL A 57 31.82 7.54 -1.66
CA VAL A 57 33.23 7.16 -1.51
C VAL A 57 33.68 6.26 -2.67
N ALA A 58 32.82 5.33 -3.11
CA ALA A 58 33.11 4.49 -4.27
C ALA A 58 33.03 5.25 -5.61
N GLY A 59 32.10 6.19 -5.75
CA GLY A 59 31.90 6.95 -6.99
C GLY A 59 32.87 8.12 -7.19
N PHE A 60 33.50 8.60 -6.12
CA PHE A 60 34.41 9.75 -6.12
C PHE A 60 35.66 9.45 -5.28
N PRO A 61 36.49 8.47 -5.67
CA PRO A 61 37.62 7.98 -4.87
C PRO A 61 38.68 9.05 -4.61
N ASP A 62 38.82 10.02 -5.51
CA ASP A 62 39.82 11.10 -5.42
C ASP A 62 39.37 12.26 -4.52
N GLN A 63 38.12 12.25 -4.05
CA GLN A 63 37.57 13.31 -3.20
C GLN A 63 37.27 12.80 -1.80
N TYR A 64 37.95 13.35 -0.80
CA TYR A 64 37.65 13.02 0.59
C TYR A 64 36.34 13.68 1.04
N ILE A 65 35.32 12.86 1.35
CA ILE A 65 34.00 13.34 1.76
C ILE A 65 33.86 13.25 3.28
N HIS A 66 33.78 14.42 3.93
CA HIS A 66 33.49 14.49 5.36
C HIS A 66 32.03 14.16 5.64
N LYS A 67 31.78 13.29 6.63
CA LYS A 67 30.41 12.92 7.02
C LYS A 67 29.57 14.13 7.39
N ARG A 68 30.14 15.12 8.08
CA ARG A 68 29.43 16.34 8.49
C ARG A 68 28.94 17.17 7.29
N ASP A 69 29.77 17.30 6.26
CA ASP A 69 29.41 18.03 5.04
C ASP A 69 28.32 17.29 4.25
N LEU A 70 28.39 15.95 4.20
CA LEU A 70 27.30 15.13 3.70
C LEU A 70 26.00 15.35 4.50
N TYR A 71 26.04 15.33 5.83
CA TYR A 71 24.85 15.58 6.66
C TYR A 71 24.27 16.97 6.40
N ASN A 72 25.10 18.00 6.33
CA ASN A 72 24.67 19.38 6.04
C ASN A 72 24.02 19.48 4.65
N MET A 73 24.59 18.82 3.63
CA MET A 73 24.01 18.81 2.28
C MET A 73 22.71 18.01 2.22
N ILE A 74 22.63 16.86 2.88
CA ILE A 74 21.38 16.11 3.01
C ILE A 74 20.32 16.99 3.66
N GLN A 75 20.65 17.69 4.75
CA GLN A 75 19.72 18.60 5.42
C GLN A 75 19.30 19.76 4.50
N LYS A 76 20.23 20.32 3.72
CA LYS A 76 19.95 21.37 2.75
C LYS A 76 18.94 20.91 1.69
N PHE A 77 19.06 19.68 1.17
CA PHE A 77 18.13 19.13 0.19
C PHE A 77 16.83 18.62 0.81
N LYS A 78 16.86 18.16 2.07
CA LYS A 78 15.65 17.79 2.80
C LYS A 78 14.83 19.00 3.25
N SER A 79 15.47 20.12 3.59
CA SER A 79 14.77 21.30 4.15
C SER A 79 13.62 21.80 3.27
N PRO A 80 13.78 22.00 1.94
CA PRO A 80 12.67 22.35 1.04
C PRO A 80 11.60 21.26 0.94
N LEU A 81 12.00 19.98 0.93
CA LEU A 81 11.06 18.84 0.94
C LEU A 81 10.27 18.77 2.25
N THR A 82 10.79 19.38 3.32
CA THR A 82 10.13 19.48 4.62
C THR A 82 9.35 20.79 4.83
N ASN A 83 9.22 21.63 3.79
CA ASN A 83 8.37 22.81 3.87
C ASN A 83 6.90 22.42 3.73
N ARG A 84 6.16 22.48 4.83
CA ARG A 84 4.72 22.16 4.87
C ARG A 84 3.86 23.16 4.10
N TYR A 85 4.36 24.38 3.93
CA TYR A 85 3.58 25.45 3.34
C TYR A 85 3.29 25.17 1.87
N GLY A 86 2.00 25.11 1.53
CA GLY A 86 1.54 24.85 0.18
C GLY A 86 1.61 23.38 -0.25
N ASP A 87 1.99 22.42 0.60
CA ASP A 87 2.12 21.02 0.19
C ASP A 87 0.79 20.39 -0.27
N ALA A 88 -0.30 20.62 0.49
CA ALA A 88 -1.63 20.19 0.06
C ALA A 88 -2.00 20.83 -1.29
N GLN A 89 -1.75 22.13 -1.47
CA GLN A 89 -1.99 22.80 -2.75
C GLN A 89 -1.13 22.23 -3.88
N ASN A 90 0.13 21.91 -3.62
CA ASN A 90 1.04 21.32 -4.60
C ASN A 90 0.55 19.93 -5.03
N MET A 91 0.09 19.09 -4.10
CA MET A 91 -0.50 17.80 -4.45
C MET A 91 -1.77 17.97 -5.28
N ILE A 92 -2.67 18.87 -4.87
CA ILE A 92 -3.90 19.13 -5.63
C ILE A 92 -3.59 19.63 -7.04
N ASN A 93 -2.71 20.64 -7.18
CA ASN A 93 -2.26 21.14 -8.48
C ASN A 93 -1.68 20.01 -9.33
N LYS A 94 -0.83 19.16 -8.73
CA LYS A 94 -0.24 18.02 -9.44
C LYS A 94 -1.27 17.04 -9.95
N LEU A 95 -2.29 16.71 -9.15
CA LEU A 95 -3.37 15.84 -9.57
C LEU A 95 -4.19 16.45 -10.72
N PHE A 96 -4.51 17.74 -10.64
CA PHE A 96 -5.24 18.42 -11.72
C PHE A 96 -4.40 18.56 -13.00
N GLU A 97 -3.09 18.78 -12.91
CA GLU A 97 -2.18 18.72 -14.06
C GLU A 97 -2.21 17.34 -14.75
N LEU A 98 -2.23 16.26 -13.96
CA LEU A 98 -2.36 14.90 -14.49
C LEU A 98 -3.71 14.68 -15.16
N LYS A 99 -4.79 15.25 -14.61
CA LYS A 99 -6.11 15.22 -15.23
C LYS A 99 -6.20 16.02 -16.52
N ASP A 100 -5.52 17.16 -16.61
CA ASP A 100 -5.45 17.95 -17.84
C ASP A 100 -4.70 17.20 -18.95
N GLN A 101 -3.67 16.42 -18.57
CA GLN A 101 -2.93 15.55 -19.50
C GLN A 101 -3.71 14.31 -19.91
N GLU A 102 -4.44 13.71 -18.97
CA GLU A 102 -5.27 12.52 -19.18
C GLU A 102 -6.66 12.72 -18.55
N PRO A 103 -7.67 13.14 -19.33
CA PRO A 103 -9.00 13.48 -18.81
C PRO A 103 -9.75 12.37 -18.07
N GLY A 104 -9.27 11.12 -18.18
CA GLY A 104 -9.81 9.96 -17.46
C GLY A 104 -9.49 9.93 -15.95
N TRP A 105 -8.67 10.84 -15.44
CA TRP A 105 -8.44 10.95 -14.00
C TRP A 105 -9.69 11.43 -13.26
N ILE A 106 -10.03 10.72 -12.19
CA ILE A 106 -11.11 11.07 -11.28
C ILE A 106 -10.48 11.67 -10.03
N ILE A 107 -10.89 12.89 -9.68
CA ILE A 107 -10.38 13.63 -8.53
C ILE A 107 -11.55 14.34 -7.87
N HIS A 108 -11.73 14.10 -6.58
CA HIS A 108 -12.69 14.82 -5.74
C HIS A 108 -11.96 15.39 -4.53
N THR A 109 -12.22 16.66 -4.20
CA THR A 109 -11.66 17.33 -3.04
C THR A 109 -12.77 17.69 -2.07
N ARG A 110 -12.43 17.65 -0.77
CA ARG A 110 -13.28 18.11 0.32
C ARG A 110 -12.50 19.09 1.16
N LEU A 111 -13.05 20.29 1.32
CA LEU A 111 -12.47 21.37 2.09
C LEU A 111 -13.30 21.60 3.35
N ASP A 112 -12.63 22.00 4.43
CA ASP A 112 -13.29 22.50 5.61
C ASP A 112 -14.08 23.79 5.25
N PRO A 113 -15.36 23.89 5.64
CA PRO A 113 -16.20 25.01 5.24
C PRO A 113 -15.83 26.34 5.93
N PHE A 114 -15.05 26.32 7.01
CA PHE A 114 -14.69 27.50 7.79
C PHE A 114 -13.34 28.08 7.37
N ASP A 115 -12.32 27.23 7.17
CA ASP A 115 -10.95 27.68 6.88
C ASP A 115 -10.41 27.28 5.50
N ASN A 116 -11.22 26.60 4.67
CA ASN A 116 -10.86 26.09 3.34
C ASN A 116 -9.64 25.15 3.33
N ARG A 117 -9.29 24.55 4.47
CA ARG A 117 -8.22 23.56 4.54
C ARG A 117 -8.67 22.26 3.89
N LEU A 118 -7.74 21.54 3.27
CA LEU A 118 -8.01 20.22 2.69
C LEU A 118 -8.28 19.20 3.81
N VAL A 119 -9.51 18.67 3.86
CA VAL A 119 -9.94 17.64 4.83
C VAL A 119 -10.25 16.31 4.17
N GLY A 120 -10.26 16.27 2.83
CA GLY A 120 -10.27 15.03 2.08
C GLY A 120 -9.88 15.20 0.62
N VAL A 121 -9.24 14.18 0.05
CA VAL A 121 -9.00 14.08 -1.40
C VAL A 121 -9.10 12.63 -1.83
N PHE A 122 -9.99 12.35 -2.78
CA PHE A 122 -10.13 11.07 -3.46
C PHE A 122 -9.52 11.21 -4.85
N TRP A 123 -8.70 10.25 -5.27
CA TRP A 123 -8.19 10.25 -6.64
C TRP A 123 -7.96 8.85 -7.20
N MET A 124 -8.15 8.74 -8.50
CA MET A 124 -7.92 7.55 -9.32
C MET A 124 -7.32 7.97 -10.65
N SER A 125 -6.29 7.24 -11.12
CA SER A 125 -5.85 7.37 -12.50
C SER A 125 -6.86 6.72 -13.46
N SER A 126 -6.75 7.06 -14.74
CA SER A 126 -7.53 6.43 -15.82
C SER A 126 -7.39 4.90 -15.87
N SER A 127 -6.16 4.38 -15.69
CA SER A 127 -5.92 2.93 -15.68
C SER A 127 -6.53 2.24 -14.45
N GLN A 128 -6.50 2.91 -13.29
CA GLN A 128 -7.16 2.44 -12.09
C GLN A 128 -8.69 2.40 -12.28
N HIS A 129 -9.27 3.43 -12.90
CA HIS A 129 -10.70 3.49 -13.21
C HIS A 129 -11.13 2.37 -14.17
N GLN A 130 -10.36 2.11 -15.22
CA GLN A 130 -10.61 0.97 -16.13
C GLN A 130 -10.54 -0.37 -15.40
N CYS A 131 -9.56 -0.54 -14.49
CA CYS A 131 -9.43 -1.75 -13.69
C CYS A 131 -10.64 -1.95 -12.76
N LEU A 132 -11.11 -0.87 -12.13
CA LEU A 132 -12.33 -0.89 -11.32
C LEU A 132 -13.53 -1.35 -12.15
N LEU A 133 -13.77 -0.77 -13.33
CA LEU A 133 -14.92 -1.14 -14.17
C LEU A 133 -14.89 -2.61 -14.64
N GLN A 134 -13.71 -3.25 -14.67
CA GLN A 134 -13.56 -4.65 -15.06
C GLN A 134 -13.71 -5.64 -13.90
N TYR A 135 -13.30 -5.26 -12.69
CA TYR A 135 -13.11 -6.19 -11.56
C TYR A 135 -13.80 -5.74 -10.26
N ASN A 136 -14.90 -4.99 -10.35
CA ASN A 136 -15.59 -4.43 -9.17
C ASN A 136 -16.41 -5.45 -8.34
N ASP A 137 -16.52 -6.72 -8.75
CA ASP A 137 -17.35 -7.70 -8.02
C ASP A 137 -16.94 -7.84 -6.55
N VAL A 138 -15.63 -7.85 -6.29
CA VAL A 138 -15.07 -8.04 -4.95
C VAL A 138 -13.99 -7.01 -4.69
N ILE A 139 -14.22 -6.17 -3.69
CA ILE A 139 -13.31 -5.10 -3.27
C ILE A 139 -12.81 -5.38 -1.86
N GLN A 140 -11.54 -5.07 -1.60
CA GLN A 140 -10.99 -4.98 -0.25
C GLN A 140 -10.57 -3.55 0.04
N THR A 141 -10.74 -3.12 1.29
CA THR A 141 -10.32 -1.79 1.76
C THR A 141 -9.57 -1.91 3.08
N ASP A 142 -8.58 -1.03 3.27
CA ASP A 142 -7.96 -0.71 4.56
C ASP A 142 -7.87 0.81 4.68
N ASN A 143 -7.67 1.24 5.92
CA ASN A 143 -7.07 2.52 6.22
C ASN A 143 -5.62 2.32 6.69
N ILE A 144 -4.77 3.34 6.45
CA ILE A 144 -3.47 3.46 7.12
C ILE A 144 -3.23 4.89 7.56
N CYS A 145 -2.69 5.03 8.76
CA CYS A 145 -2.20 6.28 9.33
C CYS A 145 -0.66 6.38 9.22
N GLN A 146 -0.13 7.53 9.64
CA GLN A 146 1.32 7.82 9.70
C GLN A 146 2.03 7.76 8.34
N THR A 147 1.31 8.08 7.26
CA THR A 147 1.84 8.12 5.89
C THR A 147 2.24 9.53 5.42
N ASN A 148 1.80 10.56 6.14
CA ASN A 148 2.04 11.96 5.80
C ASN A 148 2.08 12.84 7.07
N TRP A 149 2.65 14.04 6.96
CA TRP A 149 2.82 14.99 8.07
C TRP A 149 1.60 15.80 8.50
N PHE A 150 0.48 15.64 7.80
CA PHE A 150 -0.83 16.16 8.21
C PHE A 150 -1.58 15.13 9.05
N ASP A 151 -1.00 13.93 9.23
CA ASP A 151 -1.60 12.79 9.94
C ASP A 151 -2.96 12.37 9.35
N MET A 152 -3.19 12.68 8.07
CA MET A 152 -4.40 12.23 7.37
C MET A 152 -4.35 10.71 7.13
N TYR A 153 -5.49 10.07 7.31
CA TYR A 153 -5.70 8.66 7.04
C TYR A 153 -5.78 8.42 5.54
N LEU A 154 -5.00 7.46 5.05
CA LEU A 154 -5.10 6.97 3.67
C LEU A 154 -5.98 5.73 3.64
N THR A 155 -7.19 5.87 3.12
CA THR A 155 -8.06 4.74 2.75
C THR A 155 -7.80 4.38 1.30
N PHE A 156 -7.75 3.09 0.97
CA PHE A 156 -7.55 2.67 -0.42
C PHE A 156 -8.29 1.38 -0.76
N LEU A 157 -8.62 1.23 -2.03
CA LEU A 157 -9.40 0.11 -2.56
C LEU A 157 -8.52 -0.80 -3.41
N VAL A 158 -8.67 -2.10 -3.19
CA VAL A 158 -7.96 -3.15 -3.93
C VAL A 158 -8.97 -4.14 -4.51
N VAL A 159 -8.83 -4.46 -5.79
CA VAL A 159 -9.57 -5.55 -6.47
C VAL A 159 -8.66 -6.73 -6.77
N ILE A 160 -9.25 -7.84 -7.21
CA ILE A 160 -8.52 -9.00 -7.71
C ILE A 160 -8.82 -9.17 -9.19
N ASP A 161 -7.78 -9.19 -10.02
CA ASP A 161 -7.92 -9.43 -11.46
C ASP A 161 -8.06 -10.93 -11.80
N ASN A 162 -8.29 -11.23 -13.08
CA ASN A 162 -8.40 -12.60 -13.60
C ASN A 162 -7.12 -13.46 -13.42
N ASN A 163 -5.99 -12.84 -13.10
CA ASN A 163 -4.73 -13.52 -12.80
C ASN A 163 -4.48 -13.69 -11.30
N THR A 164 -5.51 -13.48 -10.47
CA THR A 164 -5.48 -13.54 -9.00
C THR A 164 -4.53 -12.52 -8.36
N LYS A 165 -4.23 -11.44 -9.07
CA LYS A 165 -3.36 -10.35 -8.61
C LYS A 165 -4.19 -9.24 -8.01
N SER A 166 -3.68 -8.72 -6.89
CA SER A 166 -4.25 -7.55 -6.24
C SER A 166 -3.93 -6.31 -7.07
N ARG A 167 -4.92 -5.45 -7.29
CA ARG A 167 -4.80 -4.21 -8.08
C ARG A 167 -5.29 -3.04 -7.25
N LEU A 168 -4.45 -2.03 -7.05
CA LEU A 168 -4.84 -0.79 -6.36
C LEU A 168 -5.70 0.05 -7.31
N ILE A 169 -6.97 0.25 -6.99
CA ILE A 169 -7.93 0.93 -7.88
C ILE A 169 -8.33 2.33 -7.42
N ALA A 170 -8.20 2.66 -6.15
CA ALA A 170 -8.51 4.00 -5.68
C ALA A 170 -7.83 4.29 -4.36
N GLN A 171 -7.64 5.57 -4.08
CA GLN A 171 -7.10 6.03 -2.83
C GLN A 171 -7.75 7.35 -2.41
N CYS A 172 -7.88 7.53 -1.10
CA CYS A 172 -8.54 8.64 -0.47
C CYS A 172 -7.78 9.04 0.78
N LEU A 173 -7.40 10.31 0.87
CA LEU A 173 -6.96 10.90 2.12
C LEU A 173 -8.16 11.53 2.82
N SER A 174 -8.28 11.28 4.12
CA SER A 174 -9.29 11.87 5.00
C SER A 174 -8.61 12.34 6.28
N GLU A 175 -9.05 13.46 6.84
CA GLU A 175 -8.50 13.96 8.10
C GLU A 175 -8.85 13.08 9.30
N ASP A 176 -9.99 12.40 9.25
CA ASP A 176 -10.51 11.57 10.34
C ASP A 176 -11.15 10.27 9.83
N GLU A 177 -11.47 9.39 10.78
CA GLU A 177 -12.12 8.09 10.57
C GLU A 177 -13.59 8.14 11.05
N THR A 178 -14.29 9.23 10.73
CA THR A 178 -15.72 9.40 11.06
C THR A 178 -16.62 8.72 10.03
N ILE A 179 -17.90 8.53 10.39
CA ILE A 179 -18.92 7.98 9.47
C ILE A 179 -19.03 8.91 8.25
N GLU A 180 -19.07 10.21 8.47
CA GLU A 180 -19.19 11.25 7.45
C GLU A 180 -18.01 11.24 6.46
N SER A 181 -16.80 10.98 6.96
CA SER A 181 -15.60 10.81 6.12
C SER A 181 -15.67 9.55 5.26
N TYR A 182 -16.09 8.42 5.82
CA TYR A 182 -16.26 7.20 5.04
C TYR A 182 -17.44 7.29 4.06
N GLU A 183 -18.54 7.94 4.44
CA GLU A 183 -19.67 8.18 3.56
C GLU A 183 -19.29 9.04 2.35
N TRP A 184 -18.52 10.11 2.56
CA TRP A 184 -17.99 10.92 1.47
C TRP A 184 -17.05 10.13 0.56
N PHE A 185 -16.17 9.30 1.13
CA PHE A 185 -15.31 8.41 0.38
C PHE A 185 -16.12 7.43 -0.49
N LEU A 186 -17.15 6.82 0.08
CA LEU A 186 -18.04 5.88 -0.63
C LEU A 186 -18.89 6.59 -1.70
N ASP A 187 -19.31 7.83 -1.47
CA ASP A 187 -19.99 8.65 -2.48
C ASP A 187 -19.06 8.94 -3.67
N CYS A 188 -17.79 9.26 -3.43
CA CYS A 188 -16.79 9.43 -4.50
C CYS A 188 -16.60 8.13 -5.30
N PHE A 189 -16.54 6.99 -4.60
CA PHE A 189 -16.45 5.68 -5.23
C PHE A 189 -17.70 5.34 -6.08
N LEU A 190 -18.90 5.61 -5.58
CA LEU A 190 -20.14 5.39 -6.32
C LEU A 190 -20.23 6.27 -7.57
N GLN A 191 -19.81 7.53 -7.49
CA GLN A 191 -19.70 8.40 -8.67
C GLN A 191 -18.74 7.82 -9.70
N ALA A 192 -17.58 7.29 -9.27
CA ALA A 192 -16.61 6.65 -10.18
C ALA A 192 -17.15 5.36 -10.84
N THR A 193 -18.14 4.70 -10.23
CA THR A 193 -18.75 3.46 -10.75
C THR A 193 -20.11 3.66 -11.42
N ASN A 194 -20.57 4.91 -11.58
CA ASN A 194 -21.93 5.24 -12.03
C ASN A 194 -23.01 4.54 -11.17
N ASP A 195 -22.90 4.67 -9.85
CA ASP A 195 -23.80 4.09 -8.86
C ASP A 195 -23.92 2.56 -8.93
N ASN A 196 -22.85 1.89 -9.38
CA ASN A 196 -22.74 0.44 -9.45
C ASN A 196 -21.86 -0.11 -8.31
N PRO A 197 -22.44 -0.46 -7.15
CA PRO A 197 -21.69 -0.93 -6.00
C PRO A 197 -21.11 -2.35 -6.23
N PRO A 198 -20.05 -2.73 -5.50
CA PRO A 198 -19.50 -4.08 -5.57
C PRO A 198 -20.48 -5.10 -5.00
N VAL A 199 -20.36 -6.36 -5.42
CA VAL A 199 -21.15 -7.46 -4.84
C VAL A 199 -20.69 -7.74 -3.41
N CYS A 200 -19.38 -7.72 -3.18
CA CYS A 200 -18.77 -7.98 -1.88
C CYS A 200 -17.68 -6.96 -1.56
N LEU A 201 -17.65 -6.49 -0.30
CA LEU A 201 -16.61 -5.60 0.20
C LEU A 201 -16.02 -6.18 1.49
N PHE A 202 -14.69 -6.28 1.53
CA PHE A 202 -13.94 -6.73 2.71
C PHE A 202 -13.25 -5.55 3.38
N SER A 203 -13.44 -5.37 4.68
CA SER A 203 -12.71 -4.39 5.48
C SER A 203 -12.30 -4.97 6.83
N ASP A 204 -11.63 -4.16 7.64
CA ASP A 204 -11.54 -4.39 9.08
C ASP A 204 -12.91 -4.20 9.77
N ALA A 205 -12.90 -4.31 11.10
CA ALA A 205 -14.11 -4.17 11.93
C ALA A 205 -14.24 -2.76 12.51
N ASP A 206 -13.88 -1.73 11.74
CA ASP A 206 -14.11 -0.34 12.14
C ASP A 206 -15.62 -0.01 12.16
N PRO A 207 -16.17 0.46 13.29
CA PRO A 207 -17.59 0.77 13.40
C PRO A 207 -18.06 1.89 12.47
N ALA A 208 -17.22 2.91 12.24
CA ALA A 208 -17.59 4.06 11.42
C ALA A 208 -17.70 3.66 9.94
N LEU A 209 -16.71 2.93 9.43
CA LEU A 209 -16.70 2.35 8.09
C LEU A 209 -17.85 1.35 7.91
N THR A 210 -18.09 0.48 8.90
CA THR A 210 -19.20 -0.48 8.86
C THR A 210 -20.55 0.23 8.70
N ASN A 211 -20.79 1.30 9.46
CA ASN A 211 -22.03 2.07 9.37
C ASN A 211 -22.13 2.83 8.04
N ALA A 212 -21.03 3.41 7.55
CA ALA A 212 -20.99 4.09 6.26
C ALA A 212 -21.27 3.12 5.10
N ILE A 213 -20.73 1.89 5.13
CA ILE A 213 -21.01 0.85 4.14
C ILE A 213 -22.49 0.45 4.19
N ALA A 214 -23.05 0.25 5.39
CA ALA A 214 -24.47 -0.08 5.54
C ALA A 214 -25.40 1.03 4.99
N SER A 215 -24.99 2.29 5.13
CA SER A 215 -25.70 3.48 4.64
C SER A 215 -25.59 3.64 3.12
N LYS A 216 -24.36 3.63 2.57
CA LYS A 216 -24.07 3.95 1.17
C LYS A 216 -24.12 2.77 0.21
N LEU A 217 -23.84 1.57 0.70
CA LEU A 217 -23.76 0.34 -0.09
C LEU A 217 -24.73 -0.74 0.45
N PRO A 218 -26.04 -0.46 0.58
CA PRO A 218 -26.99 -1.39 1.22
C PRO A 218 -27.18 -2.71 0.47
N ARG A 219 -26.77 -2.78 -0.80
CA ARG A 219 -26.82 -3.99 -1.64
C ARG A 219 -25.51 -4.79 -1.63
N THR A 220 -24.44 -4.24 -1.07
CA THR A 220 -23.13 -4.91 -1.00
C THR A 220 -23.07 -5.80 0.23
N HIS A 221 -22.57 -7.02 0.05
CA HIS A 221 -22.26 -7.89 1.17
C HIS A 221 -20.95 -7.46 1.82
N HIS A 222 -21.05 -6.86 3.01
CA HIS A 222 -19.90 -6.48 3.81
C HIS A 222 -19.36 -7.67 4.60
N PHE A 223 -18.08 -7.98 4.42
CA PHE A 223 -17.38 -9.04 5.13
C PHE A 223 -16.22 -8.50 5.95
N LEU A 224 -16.11 -9.01 7.18
CA LEU A 224 -15.04 -8.65 8.09
C LEU A 224 -13.80 -9.50 7.84
N CYS A 225 -12.65 -8.86 7.92
CA CYS A 225 -11.37 -9.54 7.82
C CYS A 225 -11.13 -10.50 8.98
N ILE A 226 -10.82 -11.77 8.66
CA ILE A 226 -10.47 -12.77 9.67
C ILE A 226 -9.19 -12.42 10.44
N PHE A 227 -8.21 -11.76 9.83
CA PHE A 227 -6.96 -11.37 10.49
C PHE A 227 -7.24 -10.39 11.64
N HIS A 228 -8.00 -9.32 11.39
CA HIS A 228 -8.38 -8.37 12.42
C HIS A 228 -9.29 -9.00 13.50
N ILE A 229 -10.19 -9.91 13.12
CA ILE A 229 -10.95 -10.70 14.10
C ILE A 229 -10.00 -11.50 15.00
N GLN A 230 -9.03 -12.23 14.44
CA GLN A 230 -8.06 -13.02 15.18
C GLN A 230 -7.19 -12.16 16.11
N GLU A 231 -6.77 -10.98 15.65
CA GLU A 231 -6.02 -10.04 16.46
C GLU A 231 -6.84 -9.51 17.64
N ASN A 232 -8.11 -9.16 17.39
CA ASN A 232 -9.03 -8.68 18.43
C ASN A 232 -9.39 -9.79 19.44
N LEU A 233 -9.56 -11.04 19.00
CA LEU A 233 -9.71 -12.19 19.89
C LEU A 233 -8.50 -12.34 20.81
N ARG A 234 -7.28 -12.24 20.25
CA ARG A 234 -6.05 -12.32 21.04
C ARG A 234 -5.97 -11.19 22.06
N LYS A 235 -6.18 -9.93 21.63
CA LYS A 235 -6.11 -8.74 22.50
C LYS A 235 -7.11 -8.81 23.66
N ASN A 236 -8.35 -9.25 23.39
CA ASN A 236 -9.44 -9.18 24.38
C ASN A 236 -9.66 -10.45 25.20
N LEU A 237 -9.29 -11.62 24.67
CA LEU A 237 -9.62 -12.92 25.29
C LEU A 237 -8.39 -13.72 25.73
N ALA A 238 -7.19 -13.47 25.21
CA ALA A 238 -6.01 -14.25 25.60
C ALA A 238 -5.70 -14.14 27.10
N GLY A 239 -5.80 -12.94 27.66
CA GLY A 239 -5.63 -12.74 29.11
C GLY A 239 -6.73 -13.42 29.94
N LYS A 240 -7.99 -13.33 29.50
CA LYS A 240 -9.15 -13.92 30.19
C LYS A 240 -9.15 -15.45 30.16
N LEU A 241 -8.65 -16.05 29.08
CA LEU A 241 -8.64 -17.50 28.85
C LEU A 241 -7.33 -18.17 29.29
N GLY A 242 -6.23 -17.41 29.44
CA GLY A 242 -4.94 -17.92 29.86
C GLY A 242 -4.49 -19.12 29.02
N LYS A 243 -4.26 -20.27 29.67
CA LYS A 243 -3.79 -21.50 29.01
C LYS A 243 -4.81 -22.10 28.04
N GLU A 244 -6.10 -21.82 28.22
CA GLU A 244 -7.17 -22.36 27.37
C GLU A 244 -7.31 -21.61 26.04
N TYR A 245 -6.69 -20.43 25.91
CA TYR A 245 -6.83 -19.58 24.72
C TYR A 245 -6.54 -20.33 23.41
N GLN A 246 -5.49 -21.16 23.38
CA GLN A 246 -5.12 -21.89 22.16
C GLN A 246 -6.16 -22.95 21.78
N THR A 247 -6.76 -23.61 22.76
CA THR A 247 -7.84 -24.59 22.54
C THR A 247 -9.11 -23.88 22.07
N PHE A 248 -9.50 -22.81 22.78
CA PHE A 248 -10.61 -21.94 22.39
C PHE A 248 -10.44 -21.42 20.96
N TYR A 249 -9.26 -20.92 20.62
CA TYR A 249 -8.97 -20.35 19.30
C TYR A 249 -9.17 -21.37 18.18
N LYS A 250 -8.72 -22.61 18.38
CA LYS A 250 -8.96 -23.71 17.41
C LYS A 250 -10.46 -24.02 17.29
N GLU A 251 -11.19 -24.07 18.40
CA GLU A 251 -12.63 -24.31 18.41
C GLU A 251 -13.42 -23.16 17.77
N PHE A 252 -13.00 -21.91 17.99
CA PHE A 252 -13.53 -20.73 17.33
C PHE A 252 -13.34 -20.83 15.81
N LEU A 253 -12.12 -21.13 15.33
CA LEU A 253 -11.86 -21.30 13.90
C LEU A 253 -12.66 -22.46 13.29
N HIS A 254 -12.79 -23.57 14.02
CA HIS A 254 -13.61 -24.70 13.59
C HIS A 254 -15.09 -24.33 13.49
N THR A 255 -15.59 -23.55 14.44
CA THR A 255 -16.96 -23.02 14.44
C THR A 255 -17.16 -22.05 13.27
N ARG A 256 -16.28 -21.07 13.12
CA ARG A 256 -16.29 -20.07 12.04
C ARG A 256 -16.26 -20.72 10.66
N ASN A 257 -15.50 -21.79 10.48
CA ASN A 257 -15.34 -22.50 9.21
C ASN A 257 -16.43 -23.54 8.92
N SER A 258 -17.50 -23.58 9.71
CA SER A 258 -18.67 -24.42 9.43
C SER A 258 -19.29 -24.00 8.08
N LEU A 259 -19.56 -24.99 7.23
CA LEU A 259 -20.10 -24.76 5.88
C LEU A 259 -21.63 -24.67 5.88
N PHE A 260 -22.28 -25.32 6.85
CA PHE A 260 -23.73 -25.33 7.00
C PHE A 260 -24.16 -24.47 8.19
N LEU A 261 -25.35 -23.88 8.08
CA LEU A 261 -25.90 -23.00 9.11
C LEU A 261 -26.17 -23.75 10.42
N ASP A 262 -26.72 -24.96 10.35
CA ASP A 262 -27.05 -25.75 11.54
C ASP A 262 -25.80 -26.15 12.32
N ASP A 263 -24.75 -26.58 11.61
CA ASP A 263 -23.44 -26.87 12.20
C ASP A 263 -22.85 -25.63 12.89
N PHE A 264 -22.91 -24.47 12.22
CA PHE A 264 -22.45 -23.21 12.77
C PHE A 264 -23.20 -22.87 14.06
N SER A 265 -24.53 -22.87 14.02
CA SER A 265 -25.38 -22.53 15.16
C SER A 265 -25.12 -23.45 16.35
N HIS A 266 -25.04 -24.77 16.12
CA HIS A 266 -24.75 -25.74 17.18
C HIS A 266 -23.36 -25.55 17.79
N ARG A 267 -22.33 -25.37 16.95
CA ARG A 267 -20.95 -25.17 17.42
C ARG A 267 -20.79 -23.81 18.12
N TRP A 268 -21.47 -22.77 17.65
CA TRP A 268 -21.43 -21.43 18.25
C TRP A 268 -22.04 -21.44 19.64
N THR A 269 -23.23 -22.02 19.81
CA THR A 269 -23.85 -22.19 21.14
C THR A 269 -22.92 -22.95 22.08
N ARG A 270 -22.39 -24.10 21.63
CA ARG A 270 -21.47 -24.91 22.44
C ARG A 270 -20.18 -24.16 22.82
N LEU A 271 -19.65 -23.33 21.92
CA LEU A 271 -18.47 -22.50 22.18
C LEU A 271 -18.75 -21.47 23.29
N LEU A 272 -19.91 -20.80 23.23
CA LEU A 272 -20.31 -19.81 24.24
C LEU A 272 -20.63 -20.44 25.60
N GLU A 273 -21.21 -21.64 25.63
CA GLU A 273 -21.45 -22.41 26.87
C GLU A 273 -20.16 -22.87 27.53
N LYS A 274 -19.19 -23.34 26.72
CA LYS A 274 -17.90 -23.84 27.21
C LYS A 274 -16.98 -22.72 27.70
N TYR A 275 -17.07 -21.53 27.09
CA TYR A 275 -16.24 -20.38 27.41
C TYR A 275 -17.10 -19.15 27.79
N PRO A 276 -17.83 -19.19 28.91
CA PRO A 276 -18.77 -18.14 29.32
C PRO A 276 -18.11 -16.75 29.44
N GLN A 277 -16.84 -16.69 29.81
CA GLN A 277 -16.01 -15.47 29.88
C GLN A 277 -15.85 -14.72 28.54
N THR A 278 -16.22 -15.35 27.41
CA THR A 278 -16.17 -14.76 26.07
C THR A 278 -17.48 -14.09 25.66
N GLN A 279 -18.60 -14.43 26.33
CA GLN A 279 -19.95 -14.02 25.91
C GLN A 279 -20.13 -12.50 25.87
N GLU A 280 -19.65 -11.79 26.89
CA GLU A 280 -19.72 -10.32 26.94
C GLU A 280 -19.05 -9.68 25.71
N TYR A 281 -17.85 -10.14 25.36
CA TYR A 281 -17.11 -9.65 24.21
C TYR A 281 -17.85 -9.96 22.90
N PHE A 282 -18.34 -11.19 22.74
CA PHE A 282 -19.03 -11.62 21.53
C PHE A 282 -20.40 -10.95 21.34
N ASN A 283 -21.16 -10.74 22.40
CA ASN A 283 -22.42 -10.00 22.37
C ASN A 283 -22.25 -8.58 21.82
N ARG A 284 -21.14 -7.91 22.17
CA ARG A 284 -20.82 -6.57 21.69
C ARG A 284 -20.28 -6.52 20.26
N THR A 285 -19.64 -7.60 19.80
CA THR A 285 -18.83 -7.57 18.56
C THR A 285 -19.37 -8.47 17.45
N LEU A 286 -19.35 -9.78 17.64
CA LEU A 286 -19.55 -10.75 16.55
C LEU A 286 -20.96 -11.33 16.46
N ASN A 287 -21.73 -11.36 17.55
CA ASN A 287 -23.04 -12.03 17.58
C ASN A 287 -24.05 -11.39 16.61
N ASN A 288 -24.06 -10.07 16.53
CA ASN A 288 -25.00 -9.33 15.69
C ASN A 288 -24.58 -9.28 14.21
N CYS A 289 -23.38 -9.76 13.87
CA CYS A 289 -22.82 -9.68 12.52
C CYS A 289 -22.25 -11.01 12.00
N CYS A 290 -22.76 -12.15 12.48
CA CYS A 290 -22.34 -13.50 12.04
C CYS A 290 -22.28 -13.66 10.51
N GLN A 291 -23.17 -12.99 9.78
CA GLN A 291 -23.21 -12.98 8.32
C GLN A 291 -21.94 -12.40 7.69
N ALA A 292 -21.27 -11.47 8.36
CA ALA A 292 -20.09 -10.78 7.88
C ALA A 292 -18.79 -11.60 8.04
N TRP A 293 -18.76 -12.64 8.88
CA TRP A 293 -17.50 -13.34 9.20
C TRP A 293 -17.55 -14.86 9.19
N ALA A 294 -18.72 -15.49 9.38
CA ALA A 294 -18.85 -16.93 9.40
C ALA A 294 -18.94 -17.53 7.98
N LYS A 295 -18.27 -18.67 7.77
CA LYS A 295 -18.07 -19.26 6.44
C LYS A 295 -19.38 -19.73 5.80
N CYS A 296 -20.33 -20.23 6.58
CA CYS A 296 -21.65 -20.68 6.11
C CYS A 296 -22.48 -19.59 5.41
N TYR A 297 -22.23 -18.31 5.73
CA TYR A 297 -22.83 -17.17 5.01
C TYR A 297 -21.99 -16.78 3.79
N GLN A 298 -20.68 -16.75 3.96
CA GLN A 298 -19.73 -16.37 2.90
C GLN A 298 -19.73 -17.30 1.68
N VAL A 299 -19.95 -18.61 1.84
CA VAL A 299 -19.94 -19.57 0.71
C VAL A 299 -21.03 -19.32 -0.33
N LYS A 300 -22.02 -18.47 -0.04
CA LYS A 300 -23.10 -18.11 -0.97
C LYS A 300 -22.68 -17.03 -1.97
N HIS A 301 -21.50 -16.44 -1.79
CA HIS A 301 -21.04 -15.29 -2.57
C HIS A 301 -19.70 -15.60 -3.24
N PHE A 302 -19.50 -15.06 -4.43
CA PHE A 302 -18.19 -15.05 -5.07
C PHE A 302 -17.27 -14.10 -4.30
N MET A 303 -16.11 -14.60 -3.85
CA MET A 303 -15.17 -13.82 -3.03
C MET A 303 -13.78 -13.72 -3.67
N ALA A 304 -13.60 -14.14 -4.93
CA ALA A 304 -12.29 -14.15 -5.61
C ALA A 304 -11.15 -14.81 -4.79
N GLY A 305 -11.48 -15.81 -3.95
CA GLY A 305 -10.53 -16.48 -3.06
C GLY A 305 -10.12 -15.68 -1.81
N ILE A 306 -10.73 -14.53 -1.55
CA ILE A 306 -10.46 -13.70 -0.37
C ILE A 306 -10.99 -14.40 0.88
N GLN A 307 -10.12 -14.49 1.89
CA GLN A 307 -10.47 -14.92 3.24
C GLN A 307 -9.92 -13.97 4.31
N SER A 308 -8.95 -13.12 3.96
CA SER A 308 -8.26 -12.18 4.86
C SER A 308 -7.80 -10.93 4.08
N THR A 309 -7.36 -9.90 4.80
CA THR A 309 -6.74 -8.67 4.27
C THR A 309 -5.27 -8.84 3.93
N GLN A 310 -4.69 -10.06 3.89
CA GLN A 310 -3.27 -10.27 3.58
C GLN A 310 -2.81 -9.50 2.33
N ARG A 311 -3.67 -9.41 1.31
CA ARG A 311 -3.42 -8.67 0.07
C ARG A 311 -3.29 -7.16 0.30
N VAL A 312 -4.15 -6.62 1.15
CA VAL A 312 -4.21 -5.22 1.53
C VAL A 312 -3.09 -4.88 2.52
N GLU A 313 -2.74 -5.78 3.43
CA GLU A 313 -1.58 -5.67 4.34
C GLU A 313 -0.25 -5.59 3.60
N VAL A 314 -0.12 -6.30 2.46
CA VAL A 314 1.04 -6.15 1.58
C VAL A 314 1.08 -4.76 0.98
N MET A 315 -0.05 -4.24 0.49
CA MET A 315 -0.13 -2.87 -0.03
C MET A 315 0.20 -1.83 1.05
N ASN A 316 -0.35 -1.99 2.26
CA ASN A 316 -0.03 -1.19 3.44
C ASN A 316 1.47 -1.11 3.68
N ARG A 317 2.13 -2.27 3.68
CA ARG A 317 3.58 -2.35 3.87
C ARG A 317 4.33 -1.63 2.78
N LEU A 318 3.98 -1.87 1.51
CA LEU A 318 4.65 -1.24 0.36
C LEU A 318 4.53 0.29 0.39
N ILE A 319 3.36 0.82 0.76
CA ILE A 319 3.17 2.27 0.92
C ILE A 319 4.01 2.78 2.10
N LYS A 320 3.99 2.10 3.25
CA LYS A 320 4.77 2.48 4.44
C LYS A 320 6.29 2.31 4.29
N GLU A 321 6.77 1.48 3.37
CA GLU A 321 8.21 1.38 3.05
C GLU A 321 8.73 2.65 2.35
N GLY A 322 7.86 3.35 1.60
CA GLY A 322 8.19 4.59 0.91
C GLY A 322 7.75 5.87 1.62
N THR A 323 6.90 5.77 2.65
CA THR A 323 6.28 6.91 3.33
C THR A 323 6.44 6.87 4.85
N SER A 324 6.15 8.00 5.50
CA SER A 324 6.25 8.16 6.95
C SER A 324 5.43 9.36 7.41
N SER A 325 5.31 9.55 8.72
CA SER A 325 4.64 10.72 9.31
C SER A 325 5.33 12.06 9.02
N ILE A 326 6.47 12.07 8.35
CA ILE A 326 7.15 13.30 7.90
C ILE A 326 7.12 13.47 6.38
N SER A 327 6.50 12.52 5.66
CA SER A 327 6.36 12.61 4.21
C SER A 327 5.34 13.68 3.84
N SER A 328 5.64 14.42 2.78
CA SER A 328 4.71 15.33 2.15
C SER A 328 3.61 14.55 1.40
N LEU A 329 2.51 15.22 1.11
CA LEU A 329 1.42 14.65 0.31
C LEU A 329 1.88 14.33 -1.11
N CYS A 330 2.70 15.19 -1.73
CA CYS A 330 3.34 14.88 -3.01
C CYS A 330 4.21 13.62 -2.95
N ASN A 331 5.01 13.44 -1.90
CA ASN A 331 5.82 12.23 -1.73
C ASN A 331 4.94 10.98 -1.61
N LEU A 332 3.82 11.06 -0.88
CA LEU A 332 2.87 9.97 -0.78
C LEU A 332 2.27 9.61 -2.14
N HIS A 333 1.83 10.62 -2.91
CA HIS A 333 1.36 10.41 -4.27
C HIS A 333 2.43 9.76 -5.16
N GLU A 334 3.67 10.25 -5.13
CA GLU A 334 4.78 9.67 -5.91
C GLU A 334 5.07 8.21 -5.55
N GLN A 335 4.98 7.84 -4.27
CA GLN A 335 5.15 6.44 -3.87
C GLN A 335 4.01 5.57 -4.38
N ILE A 336 2.75 6.03 -4.28
CA ILE A 336 1.61 5.29 -4.83
C ILE A 336 1.75 5.14 -6.35
N GLN A 337 2.14 6.21 -7.05
CA GLN A 337 2.36 6.17 -8.50
C GLN A 337 3.46 5.17 -8.88
N LYS A 338 4.56 5.13 -8.14
CA LYS A 338 5.64 4.15 -8.35
C LYS A 338 5.15 2.71 -8.19
N LEU A 339 4.25 2.44 -7.23
CA LEU A 339 3.66 1.10 -7.07
C LEU A 339 2.80 0.74 -8.28
N LEU A 340 1.96 1.67 -8.77
CA LEU A 340 1.15 1.49 -9.98
C LEU A 340 2.01 1.27 -11.23
N ASP A 341 3.09 2.03 -11.38
CA ASP A 341 4.00 1.91 -12.53
C ASP A 341 4.71 0.55 -12.56
N ASN A 342 5.20 0.09 -11.41
CA ASN A 342 5.81 -1.23 -11.25
C ASN A 342 4.80 -2.34 -11.58
N GLU A 343 3.55 -2.19 -11.13
CA GLU A 343 2.47 -3.13 -11.40
C GLU A 343 2.13 -3.20 -12.90
N ALA A 344 2.05 -2.05 -13.57
CA ALA A 344 1.83 -1.94 -15.01
C ALA A 344 3.00 -2.50 -15.82
N GLN A 345 4.25 -2.25 -15.39
CA GLN A 345 5.44 -2.82 -16.02
C GLN A 345 5.45 -4.35 -15.92
N TRP A 346 5.15 -4.90 -14.74
CA TRP A 346 5.08 -6.34 -14.53
C TRP A 346 3.98 -6.99 -15.37
N SER A 347 2.83 -6.32 -15.50
CA SER A 347 1.71 -6.78 -16.33
C SER A 347 2.09 -6.82 -17.82
N ARG A 348 2.76 -5.79 -18.33
CA ARG A 348 3.29 -5.76 -19.70
C ARG A 348 4.34 -6.85 -19.95
N HIS A 349 5.25 -7.04 -19.00
CA HIS A 349 6.28 -8.08 -19.10
C HIS A 349 5.66 -9.48 -19.17
N ASN A 350 4.65 -9.77 -18.35
CA ASN A 350 3.96 -11.07 -18.41
C ASN A 350 3.16 -11.25 -19.69
N ALA A 351 2.46 -10.22 -20.17
CA ALA A 351 1.76 -10.28 -21.45
C ALA A 351 2.74 -10.57 -22.59
N TYR A 352 3.92 -9.94 -22.57
CA TYR A 352 5.01 -10.24 -23.51
C TYR A 352 5.46 -11.70 -23.40
N LEU A 353 5.77 -12.20 -22.19
CA LEU A 353 6.15 -13.60 -21.99
C LEU A 353 5.09 -14.59 -22.48
N GLN A 354 3.80 -14.29 -22.28
CA GLN A 354 2.69 -15.10 -22.76
C GLN A 354 2.51 -15.03 -24.28
N SER A 355 2.94 -13.94 -24.91
CA SER A 355 2.92 -13.79 -26.38
C SER A 355 4.08 -14.52 -27.08
N LEU A 356 5.14 -14.87 -26.35
CA LEU A 356 6.25 -15.62 -26.91
C LEU A 356 5.80 -17.06 -27.19
N PRO A 357 6.09 -17.60 -28.39
CA PRO A 357 5.91 -19.02 -28.65
C PRO A 357 6.78 -19.78 -27.66
N THR A 358 6.15 -20.51 -26.76
CA THR A 358 6.87 -21.39 -25.85
C THR A 358 7.31 -22.58 -26.68
N ASN A 359 8.60 -22.65 -27.04
CA ASN A 359 9.21 -23.94 -27.35
C ASN A 359 9.09 -24.75 -26.06
N GLN A 360 8.03 -25.55 -25.94
CA GLN A 360 7.80 -26.35 -24.75
C GLN A 360 9.01 -27.25 -24.56
N THR A 361 9.85 -26.94 -23.57
CA THR A 361 10.60 -27.99 -22.90
C THR A 361 9.57 -29.03 -22.45
N PRO A 362 9.82 -30.35 -22.62
CA PRO A 362 8.85 -31.38 -22.33
C PRO A 362 8.25 -31.12 -20.96
N SER A 363 6.94 -30.91 -20.93
CA SER A 363 6.22 -30.46 -19.75
C SER A 363 6.65 -31.28 -18.55
N ILE A 364 7.03 -30.63 -17.45
CA ILE A 364 7.36 -31.28 -16.16
C ILE A 364 6.21 -32.21 -15.72
N ILE A 365 5.01 -32.02 -16.27
CA ILE A 365 3.80 -32.84 -16.08
C ILE A 365 3.94 -34.24 -16.71
N GLU A 366 4.66 -34.42 -17.82
CA GLU A 366 4.81 -35.74 -18.46
C GLU A 366 5.49 -36.77 -17.55
N PRO A 367 6.61 -36.47 -16.86
CA PRO A 367 7.19 -37.40 -15.90
C PRO A 367 6.41 -37.48 -14.57
N ILE A 368 5.71 -36.43 -14.13
CA ILE A 368 5.02 -36.41 -12.82
C ILE A 368 3.60 -37.02 -12.89
N PHE A 369 2.88 -36.82 -13.99
CA PHE A 369 1.49 -37.27 -14.16
C PHE A 369 1.24 -37.94 -15.52
N PRO A 370 1.96 -39.03 -15.84
CA PRO A 370 1.87 -39.69 -17.16
C PRO A 370 0.44 -40.15 -17.50
N LYS A 371 -0.32 -40.62 -16.50
CA LYS A 371 -1.72 -41.04 -16.67
C LYS A 371 -2.68 -39.91 -17.01
N ILE A 372 -2.46 -38.70 -16.49
CA ILE A 372 -3.31 -37.53 -16.80
C ILE A 372 -3.03 -37.09 -18.23
N VAL A 373 -1.76 -37.06 -18.64
CA VAL A 373 -1.38 -36.74 -20.02
C VAL A 373 -1.96 -37.75 -21.01
N GLU A 374 -1.95 -39.04 -20.68
CA GLU A 374 -2.55 -40.08 -21.51
C GLU A 374 -4.08 -39.90 -21.67
N LEU A 375 -4.78 -39.57 -20.58
CA LEU A 375 -6.21 -39.25 -20.62
C LEU A 375 -6.48 -37.99 -21.44
N MET A 376 -5.68 -36.94 -21.29
CA MET A 376 -5.80 -35.72 -22.08
C MET A 376 -5.58 -36.00 -23.57
N LYS A 377 -4.54 -36.75 -23.95
CA LYS A 377 -4.28 -37.16 -25.34
C LYS A 377 -5.41 -38.02 -25.92
N LYS A 378 -6.07 -38.83 -25.09
CA LYS A 378 -7.18 -39.70 -25.50
C LYS A 378 -8.50 -38.96 -25.73
N TYR A 379 -8.77 -37.90 -24.96
CA TYR A 379 -10.09 -37.24 -24.96
C TYR A 379 -10.09 -35.81 -25.50
N LEU A 380 -8.92 -35.19 -25.74
CA LEU A 380 -8.83 -33.89 -26.41
C LEU A 380 -8.85 -34.07 -27.93
N THR A 381 -9.60 -33.19 -28.60
CA THR A 381 -9.68 -33.16 -30.06
C THR A 381 -8.33 -32.80 -30.70
N PRO A 382 -8.01 -33.32 -31.90
CA PRO A 382 -6.76 -33.01 -32.63
C PRO A 382 -6.46 -31.52 -32.75
N HIS A 383 -7.49 -30.68 -32.84
CA HIS A 383 -7.35 -29.22 -32.92
C HIS A 383 -6.80 -28.58 -31.63
N ILE A 384 -7.08 -29.15 -30.46
CA ILE A 384 -6.55 -28.68 -29.17
C ILE A 384 -5.11 -29.19 -28.98
N LEU A 385 -4.81 -30.39 -29.47
CA LEU A 385 -3.46 -30.97 -29.45
C LEU A 385 -2.50 -30.22 -30.39
N SER A 386 -2.98 -29.70 -31.53
CA SER A 386 -2.15 -28.93 -32.47
C SER A 386 -1.80 -27.52 -31.99
N VAL A 387 -2.46 -27.02 -30.94
CA VAL A 387 -2.13 -25.72 -30.31
C VAL A 387 -1.05 -25.92 -29.22
N GLN A 388 -0.73 -27.17 -28.86
CA GLN A 388 0.32 -27.51 -27.90
C GLN A 388 1.68 -27.90 -28.51
N GLN A 389 1.76 -28.14 -29.83
CA GLN A 389 3.02 -28.38 -30.55
C GLN A 389 3.52 -27.07 -31.15
#